data_AF-A0A5E4XJ51-F1
#
_entry.id   AF-A0A5E4XJ51-F1
#
_cell.length_a   1.000
_cell.length_b   1.000
_cell.length_c   1.000
_cell.angle_alpha   90.00
_cell.angle_beta   90.00
_cell.angle_gamma   90.00
#
_symmetry.space_group_name_H-M   'P 1'
#
loop_
_entity.id
_entity.type
_entity.pdbx_description
1 polymer ?
#
loop_
_entity_poly.entity_id
_entity_poly.type
_entity_poly.pdbx_seq_one_letter_code
_entity_poly.pdbx_strand_id
1 'polypeptide(L)' 'MRALENQIDLDIALRKLHELALADGDLGYEYWYGIAQLLRNAASMRSEIEILSRALEECRAERNKALAVANSTHGNAGK' A
#
# COMPACT_ATOMS: atom_id res chain seq x y z
N MET A 1 12.12 0.37 -14.96
CA MET A 1 10.84 0.98 -14.57
C MET A 1 9.69 0.25 -15.27
N ARG A 2 9.17 -0.82 -14.68
CA ARG A 2 8.04 -1.62 -15.24
C ARG A 2 6.79 -1.61 -14.34
N ALA A 3 6.72 -0.69 -13.38
CA ALA A 3 5.65 -0.70 -12.37
C ALA A 3 4.41 0.12 -12.75
N LEU A 4 4.46 0.94 -13.81
CA LEU A 4 3.37 1.85 -14.16
C LEU A 4 2.37 1.29 -15.19
N GLU A 5 2.71 0.23 -15.92
CA GLU A 5 1.87 -0.29 -17.02
C GLU A 5 0.61 -1.04 -16.54
N ASN A 6 0.48 -1.33 -15.24
CA ASN A 6 -0.59 -2.17 -14.68
C ASN A 6 -1.34 -1.52 -13.50
N GLN A 7 -1.50 -0.19 -13.47
CA GLN A 7 -2.42 0.41 -12.50
C GLN A 7 -3.86 0.15 -12.94
N ILE A 8 -4.46 -0.88 -12.34
CA ILE A 8 -5.90 -1.13 -12.45
C ILE A 8 -6.61 -0.01 -11.70
N ASP A 9 -7.40 0.78 -12.43
CA ASP A 9 -8.37 1.69 -11.83
C ASP A 9 -9.42 0.85 -11.10
N LEU A 10 -9.38 0.90 -9.77
CA LEU A 10 -10.21 0.08 -8.92
C LEU A 10 -11.69 0.47 -9.03
N ASP A 11 -12.00 1.74 -9.22
CA ASP A 11 -13.39 2.20 -9.35
C ASP A 11 -14.02 1.68 -10.64
N ILE A 12 -13.25 1.73 -11.74
CA ILE A 12 -13.68 1.17 -13.02
C ILE A 12 -13.85 -0.36 -12.91
N ALA A 13 -12.89 -1.05 -12.29
CA ALA A 13 -12.93 -2.50 -12.13
C ALA A 13 -14.14 -2.95 -11.28
N LEU A 14 -14.37 -2.31 -10.14
CA LEU A 14 -15.49 -2.65 -9.25
C LEU A 14 -16.84 -2.38 -9.89
N ARG A 15 -16.97 -1.27 -10.65
CA ARG A 15 -18.19 -0.98 -11.42
C ARG A 15 -18.46 -2.07 -12.46
N LYS A 16 -17.43 -2.50 -13.21
CA LYS A 16 -17.57 -3.55 -14.22
C LYS A 16 -17.93 -4.90 -13.62
N LEU A 17 -17.35 -5.26 -12.48
CA LEU A 17 -17.72 -6.48 -11.75
C LEU A 17 -19.16 -6.43 -11.25
N HIS A 18 -19.63 -5.26 -10.81
CA HIS A 18 -21.03 -5.09 -10.43
C HIS A 18 -21.99 -5.25 -11.62
N GLU A 19 -21.65 -4.71 -12.79
CA GLU A 19 -22.42 -4.92 -14.03
C GLU A 19 -22.50 -6.41 -14.39
N LEU A 20 -21.39 -7.15 -14.29
CA LEU A 20 -21.34 -8.60 -14.54
C LEU A 20 -22.15 -9.39 -13.51
N ALA A 21 -22.08 -9.00 -12.23
CA ALA A 21 -22.83 -9.59 -11.14
C ALA A 21 -24.35 -9.58 -11.39
N LEU A 22 -24.86 -8.53 -12.04
CA LEU A 22 -26.28 -8.37 -12.36
C LEU A 22 -26.70 -9.14 -13.62
N ALA A 23 -25.77 -9.49 -14.51
CA ALA A 23 -26.07 -10.09 -15.81
C ALA A 23 -26.32 -11.61 -15.73
N ASP A 24 -25.63 -12.31 -14.82
CA ASP A 24 -25.57 -13.78 -14.75
C ASP A 24 -26.55 -14.39 -13.72
N GLY A 25 -27.44 -13.59 -13.13
CA GLY A 25 -28.33 -14.03 -12.05
C GLY A 25 -27.58 -14.33 -10.74
N ASP A 26 -28.25 -14.96 -9.77
CA ASP A 26 -27.73 -15.12 -8.39
C ASP A 26 -26.35 -15.80 -8.32
N LEU A 27 -26.08 -16.80 -9.18
CA LEU A 27 -24.80 -17.51 -9.18
C LEU A 27 -23.64 -16.63 -9.67
N GLY A 28 -23.87 -15.82 -10.69
CA GLY A 28 -22.88 -14.85 -11.15
C GLY A 28 -22.72 -13.69 -10.17
N TYR A 29 -23.80 -13.31 -9.48
CA TYR A 29 -23.74 -12.28 -8.45
C TYR A 29 -22.74 -12.64 -7.35
N GLU A 30 -22.86 -13.84 -6.76
CA GLU A 30 -21.95 -14.28 -5.70
C GLU A 30 -20.49 -14.33 -6.15
N TYR A 31 -20.25 -14.85 -7.35
CA TYR A 31 -18.90 -14.96 -7.91
C TYR A 31 -18.25 -13.58 -8.14
N TRP A 32 -18.93 -12.71 -8.89
CA TRP A 32 -18.41 -11.38 -9.23
C TRP A 32 -18.32 -10.47 -8.00
N TYR A 33 -19.23 -10.61 -7.05
CA TYR A 33 -19.15 -9.93 -5.75
C TYR A 33 -17.94 -10.39 -4.93
N GLY A 34 -17.65 -11.70 -4.91
CA GLY A 34 -16.47 -12.25 -4.26
C GLY A 34 -15.17 -11.67 -4.83
N ILE A 35 -15.06 -11.60 -6.16
CA ILE A 35 -13.90 -10.97 -6.83
C ILE A 35 -13.80 -9.48 -6.47
N ALA A 36 -14.91 -8.76 -6.46
CA ALA A 36 -14.93 -7.35 -6.08
C ALA A 36 -14.43 -7.12 -4.64
N GLN A 37 -14.77 -8.01 -3.70
CA GLN A 37 -14.24 -7.95 -2.33
C GLN A 37 -12.74 -8.25 -2.25
N LEU A 38 -12.25 -9.23 -3.01
CA LEU A 38 -10.82 -9.52 -3.07
C LEU A 38 -10.00 -8.30 -3.55
N LEU A 39 -10.48 -7.62 -4.60
CA LEU A 39 -9.83 -6.41 -5.10
C LEU A 39 -9.85 -5.25 -4.09
N ARG A 40 -10.97 -5.05 -3.39
CA ARG A 40 -11.06 -4.05 -2.31
C ARG A 40 -10.06 -4.33 -1.19
N ASN A 41 -9.99 -5.58 -0.74
CA ASN A 41 -9.07 -5.97 0.33
C ASN A 41 -7.61 -5.79 -0.11
N ALA A 42 -7.26 -6.21 -1.33
CA ALA A 42 -5.91 -6.02 -1.86
C ALA A 42 -5.52 -4.54 -1.96
N ALA A 43 -6.45 -3.66 -2.35
CA ALA A 43 -6.22 -2.22 -2.39
C ALA A 43 -6.03 -1.62 -0.98
N SER A 44 -6.83 -2.05 0.00
CA SER A 44 -6.65 -1.65 1.41
C SER A 44 -5.29 -2.07 1.94
N MET A 45 -4.92 -3.34 1.74
CA MET A 45 -3.61 -3.86 2.15
C MET A 45 -2.45 -3.11 1.50
N ARG A 46 -2.57 -2.74 0.22
CA ARG A 46 -1.56 -1.92 -0.46
C ARG A 46 -1.41 -0.54 0.20
N SER A 47 -2.52 0.12 0.50
CA SER A 47 -2.52 1.42 1.20
C SER A 47 -1.86 1.31 2.58
N GLU A 48 -2.21 0.28 3.35
CA GLU A 48 -1.61 0.02 4.66
C GLU A 48 -0.09 -0.23 4.56
N ILE A 49 0.35 -1.01 3.58
CA ILE A 49 1.78 -1.25 3.32
C ILE A 49 2.51 0.07 3.01
N GLU A 50 1.91 0.94 2.20
CA GLU A 50 2.50 2.25 1.86
C GLU A 50 2.63 3.14 3.10
N ILE A 51 1.61 3.18 3.96
CA ILE A 51 1.63 3.91 5.23
C ILE A 51 2.72 3.37 6.16
N LEU A 52 2.73 2.05 6.37
CA LEU A 52 3.70 1.38 7.24
C LEU A 52 5.14 1.55 6.73
N SER A 53 5.34 1.46 5.41
CA SER A 53 6.64 1.67 4.78
C SER A 53 7.14 3.09 4.99
N ARG A 54 6.27 4.09 4.91
CA ARG A 54 6.60 5.49 5.18
C ARG A 54 6.99 5.72 6.63
N ALA A 55 6.18 5.23 7.57
CA ALA A 55 6.46 5.34 8.99
C ALA A 55 7.78 4.66 9.38
N LEU A 56 8.09 3.52 8.78
CA LEU A 56 9.38 2.83 8.98
C LEU A 56 10.56 3.66 8.48
N GLU A 57 10.42 4.31 7.33
CA GLU A 57 11.48 5.15 6.78
C GLU A 57 11.71 6.40 7.63
N GLU A 58 10.65 7.03 8.13
CA GLU A 58 10.74 8.15 9.07
C GLU A 58 11.47 7.74 10.37
N CYS A 59 11.12 6.58 10.92
CA CYS A 59 11.79 6.03 12.11
C CYS A 59 13.29 5.79 11.87
N ARG A 60 13.64 5.23 10.70
CA ARG A 60 15.04 4.99 10.31
C ARG A 60 15.80 6.30 10.15
N ALA A 61 15.20 7.29 9.51
CA ALA A 61 15.80 8.60 9.33
C ALA A 61 16.10 9.27 10.68
N GLU A 62 15.15 9.22 11.62
CA GLU A 62 15.34 9.82 12.94
C GLU A 62 16.43 9.12 13.75
N ARG A 63 16.45 7.78 13.71
CA ARG A 63 17.53 7.00 14.33
C ARG A 63 18.90 7.37 13.74
N ASN A 64 19.00 7.52 12.42
CA ASN A 64 20.26 7.86 11.76
C ASN A 64 20.74 9.26 12.16
N LYS A 65 19.84 10.24 12.30
CA LYS A 65 20.19 11.57 12.82
C LYS A 65 20.71 11.49 14.24
N ALA A 66 20.02 10.76 15.12
CA ALA A 66 20.44 10.60 16.51
C ALA A 66 21.84 9.96 16.62
N LEU A 67 22.13 8.95 15.79
CA LEU A 67 23.47 8.34 15.71
C LEU A 67 24.53 9.31 15.19
N ALA A 68 24.21 10.15 14.21
CA ALA A 68 25.14 11.17 13.71
C ALA A 68 25.49 12.23 14.77
N VAL A 69 24.51 12.63 15.60
CA VAL A 69 24.72 13.57 16.72
C VAL A 69 25.55 12.94 17.84
N ALA A 70 25.31 11.66 18.16
CA ALA A 70 26.11 10.95 19.17
C ALA A 70 27.58 10.82 18.75
N ASN A 71 27.84 10.56 17.46
CA ASN A 71 29.20 10.43 16.94
C ASN A 71 29.96 11.76 16.86
N SER A 72 29.28 12.90 16.67
CA SER A 72 29.91 14.23 16.64
C SER A 72 30.22 14.78 18.04
N THR A 73 29.47 14.36 19.06
CA THR A 73 29.70 14.77 20.47
C THR A 73 30.88 14.03 21.13
N HIS A 74 31.17 12.79 20.73
CA HIS A 74 32.35 12.05 21.23
C HIS A 74 33.68 12.52 20.61
N GLY A 75 33.67 13.17 19.44
CA GLY A 75 34.88 13.64 18.76
C GLY A 75 35.49 14.95 19.30
N ASN A 76 34.81 15.66 20.19
CA ASN A 76 35.21 17.02 20.63
C ASN A 76 35.82 17.08 22.05
N ALA A 77 35.98 15.96 22.74
CA ALA A 77 36.52 15.91 24.12
C ALA A 77 38.03 15.62 24.21
N GLY A 78 38.76 15.65 23.08
CA GLY A 78 40.15 15.18 22.99
C GLY A 78 41.16 16.17 22.39
N LYS A 79 40.89 17.49 22.40
CA LYS A 79 41.89 18.51 22.06
C LYS A 79 42.16 19.43 23.24
#